data_AF-A0A1E4UTZ4-F1
#
_entry.id   AF-A0A1E4UTZ4-F1
#
_cell.length_a   1.000
_cell.length_b   1.000
_cell.length_c   1.000
_cell.angle_alpha   90.00
_cell.angle_beta   90.00
_cell.angle_gamma   90.00
#
_symmetry.space_group_name_H-M   'P 1'
#
loop_
_entity.id
_entity.type
_entity.pdbx_description
1 polymer ?
#
loop_
_entity_poly.entity_id
_entity_poly.type
_entity_poly.pdbx_seq_one_letter_code
_entity_poly.pdbx_strand_id
1 'polypeptide(L)'
;MDRKVSEIRGLTLMFALQKTRVLALSQGLKITTLGEVKMEIWTENLVDATALKAIYGQDMPSLEGINLHGIDIQRDGPRVLLRFDLREFPKQPPKKWESSGFNRVQLRLLAVGVSELQINGLQSNCILDLNITEEKGTIRLSADSGAMKIDIAAEHLIIDGVSAYCDE
;
A
#
# COMPACT_ATOMS: atom_id res chain seq x y z
N MET A 1 3.20 13.89 -22.54
CA MET A 1 2.04 14.20 -23.41
C MET A 1 0.85 13.39 -22.87
N ASP A 2 0.54 13.51 -21.57
CA ASP A 2 -0.17 12.43 -20.84
C ASP A 2 -1.31 12.89 -19.93
N ARG A 3 -1.47 14.19 -19.64
CA ARG A 3 -2.62 14.69 -18.88
C ARG A 3 -3.94 14.59 -19.65
N LYS A 4 -3.89 14.68 -20.98
CA LYS A 4 -5.09 14.58 -21.82
C LYS A 4 -5.68 13.17 -21.84
N VAL A 5 -4.85 12.12 -21.72
CA VAL A 5 -5.32 10.73 -21.81
C VAL A 5 -5.98 10.27 -20.50
N SER A 6 -5.52 10.74 -19.34
CA SER A 6 -6.16 10.47 -18.04
C SER A 6 -7.49 11.20 -17.89
N GLU A 7 -7.59 12.45 -18.34
CA GLU A 7 -8.85 13.20 -18.38
C GLU A 7 -9.88 12.54 -19.30
N ILE A 8 -9.46 12.05 -20.48
CA ILE A 8 -10.36 11.36 -21.43
C ILE A 8 -10.86 10.02 -20.85
N ARG A 9 -10.04 9.28 -20.10
CA ARG A 9 -10.48 8.05 -19.41
C ARG A 9 -11.46 8.35 -18.26
N GLY A 10 -11.22 9.42 -17.50
CA GLY A 10 -12.13 9.89 -16.44
C GLY A 10 -13.48 10.37 -16.98
N LEU A 11 -13.48 11.12 -18.10
CA LEU A 11 -14.70 11.56 -18.77
C LEU A 11 -15.48 10.38 -19.37
N THR A 12 -14.78 9.41 -19.96
CA THR A 12 -15.40 8.21 -20.55
C THR A 12 -16.12 7.37 -19.49
N LEU A 13 -15.51 7.22 -18.31
CA LEU A 13 -16.13 6.53 -17.18
C LEU A 13 -17.33 7.29 -16.62
N MET A 14 -17.25 8.62 -16.51
CA MET A 14 -18.36 9.48 -16.09
C MET A 14 -19.55 9.41 -17.06
N PHE A 15 -19.30 9.48 -18.37
CA PHE A 15 -20.36 9.35 -19.39
C PHE A 15 -20.97 7.95 -19.43
N ALA A 16 -20.18 6.89 -19.21
CA ALA A 16 -20.68 5.52 -19.10
C ALA A 16 -21.61 5.38 -17.87
N LEU A 17 -21.20 5.92 -16.72
CA LEU A 17 -22.01 5.93 -15.50
C LEU A 17 -23.32 6.73 -15.67
N GLN A 18 -23.29 7.85 -16.40
CA GLN A 18 -24.48 8.65 -16.69
C GLN A 18 -25.45 7.93 -17.63
N LYS A 19 -24.96 7.25 -18.67
CA LYS A 19 -25.79 6.45 -19.58
C LYS A 19 -26.46 5.27 -18.88
N THR A 20 -25.72 4.55 -18.03
CA THR A 20 -26.25 3.43 -17.23
C THR A 20 -27.34 3.90 -16.26
N ARG A 21 -27.19 5.11 -15.68
CA ARG A 21 -28.16 5.71 -14.77
C ARG A 21 -29.47 6.12 -15.45
N VAL A 22 -29.40 6.65 -16.68
CA VAL A 22 -30.60 7.00 -17.47
C VAL A 22 -31.36 5.76 -17.93
N LEU A 23 -30.64 4.68 -18.28
CA LEU A 23 -31.24 3.42 -18.70
C LEU A 23 -31.93 2.66 -17.54
N ALA A 24 -31.36 2.73 -16.33
CA ALA A 24 -31.96 2.09 -15.14
C ALA A 24 -33.22 2.82 -14.65
N LEU A 25 -33.28 4.15 -14.78
CA LEU A 25 -34.45 4.95 -14.40
C LEU A 25 -35.64 4.76 -15.36
N SER A 26 -35.42 4.50 -16.65
CA SER A 26 -36.51 4.23 -17.61
C SER A 26 -37.12 2.84 -17.46
N GLN A 27 -36.44 1.93 -16.74
CA GLN A 27 -36.87 0.53 -16.54
C GLN A 27 -37.36 0.24 -15.11
N GLY A 28 -37.44 1.25 -14.23
CA GLY A 28 -37.93 1.06 -12.86
C GLY A 28 -37.03 0.17 -11.99
N LEU A 29 -35.76 -0.05 -12.37
CA LEU A 29 -34.80 -0.76 -11.52
C LEU A 29 -34.35 0.16 -10.38
N LYS A 30 -34.51 -0.31 -9.13
CA LYS A 30 -33.90 0.34 -7.96
C LYS A 30 -32.38 0.30 -8.10
N ILE A 31 -31.77 1.46 -8.25
CA ILE A 31 -30.32 1.61 -8.12
C ILE A 31 -30.02 1.58 -6.62
N THR A 32 -29.67 0.40 -6.10
CA THR A 32 -28.98 0.30 -4.82
C THR A 32 -27.55 0.76 -5.08
N THR A 33 -27.17 1.91 -4.51
CA THR A 33 -25.80 2.42 -4.56
C THR A 33 -24.84 1.30 -4.18
N LEU A 34 -24.04 0.84 -5.14
CA LEU A 34 -22.89 -0.02 -4.85
C LEU A 34 -22.06 0.71 -3.81
N GLY A 35 -21.77 0.00 -2.71
CA GLY A 35 -21.25 0.57 -1.47
C GLY A 35 -20.09 1.52 -1.68
N GLU A 36 -19.92 2.43 -0.71
CA GLU A 36 -18.66 3.12 -0.49
C GLU A 36 -17.51 2.14 -0.79
N VAL A 37 -16.72 2.41 -1.82
CA VAL A 37 -15.43 1.75 -1.96
C VAL A 37 -14.66 2.24 -0.74
N LYS A 38 -14.71 1.44 0.32
CA LYS A 38 -13.88 1.63 1.51
C LYS A 38 -12.47 1.54 0.97
N MET A 39 -11.83 2.70 0.78
CA MET A 39 -10.40 2.75 0.53
C MET A 39 -9.80 2.12 1.78
N GLU A 40 -9.45 0.85 1.73
CA GLU A 40 -8.80 0.18 2.85
C GLU A 40 -7.43 0.81 3.00
N ILE A 41 -7.37 1.80 3.88
CA ILE A 41 -6.12 2.46 4.23
C ILE A 41 -5.37 1.41 5.04
N TRP A 42 -4.39 0.76 4.42
CA TRP A 42 -3.60 -0.31 5.03
C TRP A 42 -3.04 0.03 6.43
N THR A 43 -2.86 1.32 6.72
CA THR A 43 -2.40 1.80 8.03
C THR A 43 -3.40 1.60 9.16
N GLU A 44 -4.67 1.30 8.88
CA GLU A 44 -5.65 0.90 9.89
C GLU A 44 -5.31 -0.46 10.50
N ASN A 45 -4.56 -1.30 9.78
CA ASN A 45 -4.08 -2.60 10.26
C ASN A 45 -2.79 -2.49 11.11
N LEU A 46 -2.25 -1.28 11.30
CA LEU A 46 -1.07 -1.05 12.13
C LEU A 46 -1.46 -0.88 13.59
N VAL A 47 -0.59 -1.37 14.49
CA VAL A 47 -0.67 -1.08 15.92
C VAL A 47 -0.57 0.43 16.18
N ASP A 48 0.33 1.11 15.46
CA ASP A 48 0.47 2.56 15.50
C ASP A 48 0.95 3.10 14.15
N ALA A 49 0.17 4.03 13.57
CA ALA A 49 0.46 4.71 12.31
C ALA A 49 0.97 6.15 12.49
N THR A 50 1.22 6.61 13.72
CA THR A 50 1.54 8.01 14.06
C THR A 50 2.76 8.53 13.29
N ALA A 51 3.81 7.72 13.16
CA ALA A 51 5.02 8.09 12.44
C ALA A 51 4.73 8.43 10.96
N LEU A 52 3.91 7.60 10.29
CA LEU A 52 3.52 7.83 8.89
C LEU A 52 2.61 9.05 8.77
N LYS A 53 1.62 9.20 9.66
CA LYS A 53 0.73 10.37 9.68
C LYS A 53 1.50 11.68 9.88
N ALA A 54 2.57 11.67 10.67
CA ALA A 54 3.42 12.85 10.85
C ALA A 54 4.21 13.24 9.59
N ILE A 55 4.49 12.29 8.69
CA ILE A 55 5.27 12.51 7.47
C ILE A 55 4.36 12.80 6.26
N TYR A 56 3.26 12.06 6.13
CA TYR A 56 2.38 12.10 4.96
C TYR A 56 1.07 12.87 5.20
N GLY A 57 0.72 13.15 6.45
CA GLY A 57 -0.51 13.86 6.79
C GLY A 57 -1.75 13.10 6.32
N GLN A 58 -2.55 13.73 5.47
CA GLN A 58 -3.74 13.13 4.85
C GLN A 58 -3.42 12.38 3.55
N ASP A 59 -2.24 12.62 2.95
CA ASP A 59 -1.83 12.02 1.69
C ASP A 59 -1.03 10.74 1.94
N MET A 60 -1.66 9.75 2.57
CA MET A 60 -1.01 8.48 2.92
C MET A 60 -0.51 7.73 1.67
N PRO A 61 0.69 7.13 1.73
CA PRO A 61 1.26 6.47 0.57
C PRO A 61 0.55 5.15 0.28
N SER A 62 0.40 4.84 -1.01
CA SER A 62 0.05 3.50 -1.44
C SER A 62 1.19 2.51 -1.18
N LEU A 63 0.83 1.22 -1.15
CA LEU A 63 1.78 0.11 -1.14
C LEU A 63 1.95 -0.51 -2.55
N GLU A 64 1.54 0.21 -3.59
CA GLU A 64 1.73 -0.17 -4.99
C GLU A 64 3.14 0.17 -5.46
N GLY A 65 3.80 -0.79 -6.11
CA GLY A 65 5.13 -0.64 -6.69
C GLY A 65 6.21 -0.31 -5.66
N ILE A 66 6.12 -0.87 -4.45
CA ILE A 66 7.19 -0.76 -3.47
C ILE A 66 8.43 -1.49 -3.97
N ASN A 67 9.62 -0.99 -3.63
CA ASN A 67 10.88 -1.68 -3.95
C ASN A 67 11.39 -2.41 -2.70
N LEU A 68 11.28 -3.73 -2.67
CA LEU A 68 11.66 -4.56 -1.53
C LEU A 68 13.18 -4.77 -1.49
N HIS A 69 13.80 -4.33 -0.39
CA HIS A 69 15.25 -4.44 -0.16
C HIS A 69 15.65 -5.65 0.67
N GLY A 70 14.75 -6.16 1.52
CA GLY A 70 15.09 -7.29 2.37
C GLY A 70 13.94 -7.81 3.20
N ILE A 71 14.09 -9.08 3.58
CA ILE A 71 13.21 -9.81 4.51
C ILE A 71 14.12 -10.40 5.58
N ASP A 72 13.88 -10.07 6.84
CA ASP A 72 14.56 -10.68 7.99
C ASP A 72 13.55 -11.53 8.79
N ILE A 73 13.91 -12.79 9.05
CA ILE A 73 13.06 -13.79 9.71
C ILE A 73 13.69 -14.10 11.06
N GLN A 74 12.95 -13.82 12.12
CA GLN A 74 13.42 -13.98 13.50
C GLN A 74 12.58 -15.02 14.23
N ARG A 75 13.25 -15.99 14.86
CA ARG A 75 12.61 -17.11 15.54
C ARG A 75 12.08 -16.79 16.95
N ASP A 76 12.69 -15.83 17.64
CA ASP A 76 12.42 -15.55 19.05
C ASP A 76 11.23 -14.59 19.17
N GLY A 77 10.05 -15.20 19.34
CA GLY A 77 8.78 -14.56 19.01
C GLY A 77 8.67 -14.44 17.49
N PRO A 78 8.01 -15.38 16.79
CA PRO A 78 8.03 -15.45 15.33
C PRO A 78 7.71 -14.10 14.69
N ARG A 79 8.69 -13.55 13.98
CA ARG A 79 8.66 -12.21 13.41
C ARG A 79 9.24 -12.20 12.02
N VAL A 80 8.67 -11.35 11.18
CA VAL A 80 9.19 -11.06 9.85
C VAL A 80 9.28 -9.55 9.68
N LEU A 81 10.47 -9.04 9.38
CA LEU A 81 10.71 -7.64 9.09
C LEU A 81 10.87 -7.46 7.59
N LEU A 82 9.96 -6.70 6.97
CA LEU A 82 10.07 -6.25 5.59
C LEU A 82 10.72 -4.88 5.56
N ARG A 83 11.77 -4.72 4.75
CA ARG A 83 12.39 -3.42 4.49
C ARG A 83 12.22 -3.08 3.03
N PHE A 84 11.52 -2.00 2.74
CA PHE A 84 11.20 -1.60 1.38
C PHE A 84 11.06 -0.09 1.26
N ASP A 85 11.19 0.36 0.03
CA ASP A 85 11.01 1.75 -0.34
C ASP A 85 9.60 2.01 -0.84
N LEU A 86 9.05 3.15 -0.42
CA LEU A 86 7.81 3.65 -0.96
C LEU A 86 8.06 4.32 -2.32
N ARG A 87 7.11 4.12 -3.23
CA ARG A 87 7.09 4.79 -4.52
C ARG A 87 6.88 6.29 -4.37
N GLU A 88 6.01 6.68 -3.44
CA GLU A 88 5.55 8.05 -3.24
C GLU A 88 6.37 8.75 -2.15
N PHE A 89 6.96 9.89 -2.51
CA PHE A 89 7.58 10.80 -1.55
C PHE A 89 6.53 11.77 -0.99
N PRO A 90 6.55 12.12 0.32
CA PRO A 90 5.55 13.01 0.90
C PRO A 90 5.56 14.38 0.21
N LYS A 91 4.36 14.97 0.03
CA LYS A 91 4.23 16.33 -0.55
C LYS A 91 4.77 17.43 0.37
N GLN A 92 4.76 17.18 1.68
CA GLN A 92 5.28 18.08 2.70
C GLN A 92 6.26 17.30 3.60
N PRO A 93 7.46 16.98 3.09
CA PRO A 93 8.45 16.22 3.85
C PRO A 93 8.88 16.99 5.12
N PRO A 94 9.37 16.29 6.15
CA PRO A 94 10.09 16.92 7.26
C PRO A 94 11.20 17.85 6.76
N LYS A 95 11.34 19.05 7.35
CA LYS A 95 12.33 20.07 6.93
C LYS A 95 13.75 19.54 6.78
N LYS A 96 14.14 18.57 7.62
CA LYS A 96 15.46 17.92 7.54
C LYS A 96 15.63 17.14 6.24
N TRP A 97 14.60 16.46 5.76
CA TRP A 97 14.65 15.68 4.52
C TRP A 97 14.68 16.59 3.31
N GLU A 98 13.86 17.65 3.32
CA GLU A 98 13.87 18.68 2.28
C GLU A 98 15.25 19.33 2.13
N SER A 99 15.82 19.80 3.25
CA SER A 99 17.17 20.41 3.24
C SER A 99 18.30 19.44 2.89
N SER A 100 18.09 18.14 3.05
CA SER A 100 19.06 17.10 2.64
C SER A 100 18.87 16.63 1.20
N GLY A 101 17.83 17.12 0.50
CA GLY A 101 17.53 16.71 -0.88
C GLY A 101 16.98 15.29 -1.03
N PHE A 102 16.48 14.68 0.05
CA PHE A 102 15.98 13.31 0.02
C PHE A 102 14.78 13.19 -0.92
N ASN A 103 14.73 12.08 -1.67
CA ASN A 103 13.70 11.78 -2.66
C ASN A 103 13.06 10.39 -2.47
N ARG A 104 13.57 9.59 -1.53
CA ARG A 104 13.04 8.27 -1.22
C ARG A 104 12.72 8.09 0.26
N VAL A 105 11.58 7.46 0.55
CA VAL A 105 11.22 7.00 1.90
C VAL A 105 11.38 5.48 1.96
N GLN A 106 12.08 5.00 2.98
CA GLN A 106 12.23 3.58 3.30
C GLN A 106 11.45 3.26 4.57
N LEU A 107 10.64 2.21 4.50
CA LEU A 107 9.90 1.65 5.62
C LEU A 107 10.51 0.34 6.09
N ARG A 108 10.44 0.14 7.40
CA ARG A 108 10.63 -1.15 8.06
C ARG A 108 9.32 -1.54 8.72
N LEU A 109 8.71 -2.60 8.20
CA LEU A 109 7.40 -3.10 8.61
C LEU A 109 7.58 -4.46 9.27
N LEU A 110 7.27 -4.55 10.56
CA LEU A 110 7.45 -5.73 11.38
C LEU A 110 6.13 -6.45 11.60
N ALA A 111 6.02 -7.67 11.09
CA ALA A 111 4.97 -8.61 11.43
C ALA A 111 5.39 -9.40 12.68
N VAL A 112 4.51 -9.47 13.68
CA VAL A 112 4.74 -10.16 14.98
C VAL A 112 3.67 -11.22 15.20
N GLY A 113 4.05 -12.34 15.81
CA GLY A 113 3.14 -13.47 16.00
C GLY A 113 2.88 -14.18 14.68
N VAL A 114 3.91 -14.34 13.86
CA VAL A 114 3.80 -14.94 12.52
C VAL A 114 3.43 -16.42 12.64
N SER A 115 2.28 -16.78 12.10
CA SER A 115 1.74 -18.16 12.09
C SER A 115 1.95 -18.86 10.76
N GLU A 116 1.97 -18.11 9.66
CA GLU A 116 2.22 -18.61 8.30
C GLU A 116 3.22 -17.70 7.58
N LEU A 117 4.17 -18.31 6.87
CA LEU A 117 5.16 -17.63 6.04
C LEU A 117 5.42 -18.45 4.78
N GLN A 118 5.15 -17.86 3.62
CA GLN A 118 5.50 -18.41 2.32
C GLN A 118 6.26 -17.35 1.51
N ILE A 119 7.45 -17.73 1.03
CA ILE A 119 8.23 -16.93 0.09
C ILE A 119 8.57 -17.84 -1.09
N ASN A 120 8.22 -17.41 -2.30
CA ASN A 120 8.55 -18.12 -3.53
C ASN A 120 9.28 -17.18 -4.49
N GLY A 121 10.43 -17.62 -5.00
CA GLY A 121 11.25 -16.82 -5.90
C GLY A 121 12.00 -15.69 -5.20
N LEU A 122 12.99 -15.14 -5.92
CA LEU A 122 13.78 -13.99 -5.51
C LEU A 122 14.37 -13.35 -6.76
N GLN A 123 14.38 -12.02 -6.82
CA GLN A 123 14.97 -11.25 -7.92
C GLN A 123 15.81 -10.11 -7.38
N SER A 124 16.72 -9.57 -8.20
CA SER A 124 17.57 -8.45 -7.78
C SER A 124 16.83 -7.10 -7.76
N ASN A 125 15.75 -6.98 -8.54
CA ASN A 125 14.90 -5.79 -8.58
C ASN A 125 13.47 -6.17 -8.17
N CYS A 126 13.14 -6.01 -6.89
CA CYS A 126 11.89 -6.48 -6.33
C CYS A 126 10.86 -5.35 -6.24
N ILE A 127 10.31 -4.94 -7.39
CA ILE A 127 9.15 -4.04 -7.43
C ILE A 127 7.88 -4.87 -7.34
N LEU A 128 7.04 -4.62 -6.33
CA LEU A 128 5.82 -5.38 -6.10
C LEU A 128 4.72 -4.54 -5.44
N ASP A 129 3.48 -4.97 -5.59
CA ASP A 129 2.33 -4.41 -4.88
C ASP A 129 2.12 -5.20 -3.60
N LEU A 130 2.18 -4.53 -2.46
CA LEU A 130 1.97 -5.15 -1.15
C LEU A 130 0.54 -4.87 -0.68
N ASN A 131 -0.24 -5.93 -0.50
CA ASN A 131 -1.59 -5.86 0.03
C ASN A 131 -1.60 -6.28 1.49
N ILE A 132 -2.38 -5.57 2.31
CA ILE A 132 -2.53 -5.85 3.74
C ILE A 132 -4.03 -5.90 4.02
N THR A 133 -4.49 -7.07 4.47
CA THR A 133 -5.88 -7.29 4.87
C THR A 133 -5.94 -7.81 6.31
N GLU A 134 -7.09 -7.64 6.95
CA GLU A 134 -7.38 -8.23 8.25
C GLU A 134 -8.60 -9.12 8.12
N GLU A 135 -8.46 -10.39 8.50
CA GLU A 135 -9.54 -11.36 8.50
C GLU A 135 -9.59 -12.08 9.84
N LYS A 136 -10.70 -11.89 10.58
CA LYS A 136 -10.98 -12.57 11.85
C LYS A 136 -9.84 -12.41 12.88
N GLY A 137 -9.25 -11.21 12.97
CA GLY A 137 -8.16 -10.90 13.89
C GLY A 137 -6.78 -11.36 13.44
N THR A 138 -6.65 -11.88 12.21
CA THR A 138 -5.35 -12.20 11.61
C THR A 138 -5.05 -11.20 10.50
N ILE A 139 -3.86 -10.59 10.56
CA ILE A 139 -3.37 -9.69 9.52
C ILE A 139 -2.65 -10.53 8.46
N ARG A 140 -3.03 -10.36 7.20
CA ARG A 140 -2.38 -11.02 6.07
C ARG A 140 -1.68 -10.00 5.19
N LEU A 141 -0.38 -10.23 4.96
CA LEU A 141 0.42 -9.49 3.99
C LEU A 141 0.60 -10.38 2.76
N SER A 142 0.30 -9.86 1.58
CA SER A 142 0.49 -10.59 0.33
C SER A 142 1.09 -9.71 -0.77
N ALA A 143 1.99 -10.29 -1.55
CA ALA A 143 2.62 -9.65 -2.68
C ALA A 143 2.90 -10.68 -3.78
N ASP A 144 2.68 -10.31 -5.04
CA ASP A 144 2.97 -11.14 -6.21
C ASP A 144 3.47 -10.27 -7.36
N SER A 145 4.69 -10.55 -7.83
CA SER A 145 5.32 -9.93 -9.00
C SER A 145 5.45 -10.90 -10.19
N GLY A 146 4.85 -12.09 -10.08
CA GLY A 146 5.06 -13.24 -10.97
C GLY A 146 6.36 -13.99 -10.68
N ALA A 147 7.48 -13.27 -10.53
CA ALA A 147 8.80 -13.85 -10.25
C ALA A 147 9.08 -14.03 -8.75
N MET A 148 8.45 -13.22 -7.90
CA MET A 148 8.51 -13.34 -6.44
C MET A 148 7.11 -13.24 -5.87
N LYS A 149 6.80 -14.12 -4.90
CA LYS A 149 5.57 -14.13 -4.12
C LYS A 149 5.87 -14.17 -2.64
N ILE A 150 5.13 -13.40 -1.87
CA ILE A 150 5.23 -13.34 -0.41
C ILE A 150 3.82 -13.47 0.15
N ASP A 151 3.65 -14.33 1.14
CA ASP A 151 2.42 -14.45 1.93
C ASP A 151 2.81 -14.61 3.40
N ILE A 152 2.26 -13.76 4.27
CA ILE A 152 2.55 -13.75 5.70
C ILE A 152 1.24 -13.59 6.45
N ALA A 153 0.97 -14.47 7.41
CA ALA A 153 -0.10 -14.30 8.39
C ALA A 153 0.49 -13.98 9.77
N ALA A 154 -0.03 -12.95 10.43
CA ALA A 154 0.49 -12.46 11.69
C ALA A 154 -0.61 -11.87 12.60
N GLU A 155 -0.32 -11.74 13.88
CA GLU A 155 -1.23 -11.14 14.87
C GLU A 155 -1.16 -9.60 14.84
N HIS A 156 0.03 -9.05 14.63
CA HIS A 156 0.27 -7.61 14.69
C HIS A 156 1.20 -7.12 13.60
N LEU A 157 0.99 -5.86 13.22
CA LEU A 157 1.81 -5.16 12.26
C LEU A 157 2.28 -3.82 12.82
N ILE A 158 3.59 -3.59 12.80
CA ILE A 158 4.23 -2.46 13.48
C ILE A 158 5.16 -1.73 12.51
N ILE A 159 5.15 -0.40 12.55
CA ILE A 159 6.20 0.41 11.94
C ILE A 159 7.44 0.35 12.84
N ASP A 160 8.40 -0.49 12.48
CA ASP A 160 9.69 -0.62 13.17
C ASP A 160 10.64 0.52 12.82
N GLY A 161 10.42 1.19 11.69
CA GLY A 161 11.16 2.41 11.37
C GLY A 161 10.72 3.07 10.07
N VAL A 162 10.94 4.39 10.02
CA VAL A 162 10.77 5.20 8.82
C VAL A 162 12.03 6.03 8.65
N SER A 163 12.63 5.96 7.46
CA SER A 163 13.81 6.75 7.10
C SER A 163 13.65 7.30 5.69
N ALA A 164 14.51 8.24 5.31
CA ALA A 164 14.57 8.74 3.94
C ALA A 164 16.02 8.94 3.51
N TYR A 165 16.25 8.88 2.20
CA TYR A 165 17.57 9.04 1.59
C TYR A 165 17.47 9.63 0.17
N CYS A 166 18.61 9.96 -0.43
CA CYS A 166 18.74 10.30 -1.85
C CYS A 166 19.07 9.04 -2.64
N ASP A 167 18.15 8.62 -3.49
CA ASP A 167 18.36 7.61 -4.53
C ASP A 167 18.84 8.34 -5.79
N GLU A 168 19.94 7.87 -6.39
CA GLU A 168 20.56 8.47 -7.60
C GLU A 168 19.74 8.24 -8.88
#